data_AF-A0A3D0N6R6-F1
#
_entry.id   AF-A0A3D0N6R6-F1
#
_cell.length_a   1.000
_cell.length_b   1.000
_cell.length_c   1.000
_cell.angle_alpha   90.00
_cell.angle_beta   90.00
_cell.angle_gamma   90.00
#
_symmetry.space_group_name_H-M   'P 1'
#
loop_
_entity.id
_entity.type
_entity.pdbx_description
1 polymer ?
#
loop_
_entity_poly.entity_id
_entity_poly.type
_entity_poly.pdbx_seq_one_letter_code
_entity_poly.pdbx_strand_id
1 'polypeptide(L)'
;MNPQTMIDWSVQIESMMEGTLEKLVRDALDELIAAEQWELISHLMLTGPEFSVRRMTTALVGKGIFDPLVAGACLRREIRRSAPAGPARLGGGAIFRDFEAPAEGEAAIPDHILEEAEAISRAADQSRRIAARREAQLDRDPVRQHIVDSLADVLNTSEPAMEAMIAIARCSVFEETARLAAMKLGNNKIVMGRISRAGRVADMIAVGEASGSQAVHTMIARTLAQSMPDSSHPSYRAALEHVAAHHPQENVKRAALKALGR
;
A
#
# COMPACT_ATOMS: atom_id res chain seq x y z
N MET A 1 -32.11 32.26 -2.83
CA MET A 1 -31.03 31.56 -3.55
C MET A 1 -31.33 30.08 -3.49
N ASN A 2 -31.46 29.39 -4.63
CA ASN A 2 -31.84 27.98 -4.68
C ASN A 2 -30.65 27.11 -4.20
N PRO A 3 -30.84 26.21 -3.22
CA PRO A 3 -29.79 25.31 -2.73
C PRO A 3 -29.08 24.52 -3.83
N GLN A 4 -29.80 24.13 -4.88
CA GLN A 4 -29.23 23.40 -6.02
C GLN A 4 -28.19 24.24 -6.76
N THR A 5 -28.45 25.53 -6.94
CA THR A 5 -27.52 26.47 -7.62
C THR A 5 -26.24 26.69 -6.81
N MET A 6 -26.31 26.62 -5.47
CA MET A 6 -25.11 26.69 -4.62
C MET A 6 -24.25 25.43 -4.73
N ILE A 7 -24.86 24.26 -4.84
CA ILE A 7 -24.17 22.98 -5.05
C ILE A 7 -23.47 22.97 -6.41
N ASP A 8 -24.17 23.41 -7.46
CA ASP A 8 -23.61 23.45 -8.81
C ASP A 8 -22.41 24.42 -8.89
N TRP A 9 -22.51 25.59 -8.25
CA TRP A 9 -21.38 26.53 -8.14
C TRP A 9 -20.24 25.99 -7.29
N SER A 10 -20.51 25.29 -6.18
CA SER A 10 -19.44 24.70 -5.38
C SER A 10 -18.65 23.66 -6.16
N VAL A 11 -19.33 22.81 -6.95
CA VAL A 11 -18.69 21.81 -7.81
C VAL A 11 -17.86 22.47 -8.91
N GLN A 12 -18.36 23.54 -9.54
CA GLN A 12 -17.60 24.27 -10.56
C GLN A 12 -16.36 24.95 -9.97
N ILE A 13 -16.48 25.59 -8.81
CA ILE A 13 -15.36 26.25 -8.12
C ILE A 13 -14.32 25.21 -7.70
N GLU A 14 -14.76 24.08 -7.12
CA GLU A 14 -13.89 22.96 -6.74
C GLU A 14 -13.11 22.46 -7.97
N SER A 15 -13.80 22.18 -9.08
CA SER A 15 -13.16 21.72 -10.33
C SER A 15 -12.14 22.74 -10.86
N MET A 16 -12.46 24.04 -10.84
CA MET A 16 -11.53 25.09 -11.24
C MET A 16 -10.29 25.16 -10.33
N MET A 17 -10.50 25.09 -9.01
CA MET A 17 -9.42 25.13 -8.03
C MET A 17 -8.51 23.90 -8.15
N GLU A 18 -9.08 22.72 -8.33
CA GLU A 18 -8.34 21.48 -8.54
C GLU A 18 -7.49 21.53 -9.81
N GLY A 19 -8.07 22.01 -10.92
CA GLY A 19 -7.35 22.15 -12.19
C GLY A 19 -6.22 23.18 -12.12
N THR A 20 -6.44 24.30 -11.44
CA THR A 20 -5.41 25.34 -11.24
C THR A 20 -4.26 24.81 -10.39
N LEU A 21 -4.58 24.14 -9.28
CA LEU A 21 -3.58 23.51 -8.42
C LEU A 21 -2.81 22.40 -9.17
N GLU A 22 -3.45 21.70 -10.11
CA GLU A 22 -2.79 20.62 -10.85
C GLU A 22 -1.71 21.18 -11.76
N LYS A 23 -2.09 22.22 -12.48
CA LYS A 23 -1.18 22.96 -13.33
C LYS A 23 -0.02 23.51 -12.53
N LEU A 24 -0.27 24.20 -11.41
CA LEU A 24 0.81 24.76 -10.58
C LEU A 24 1.77 23.69 -10.04
N VAL A 25 1.26 22.56 -9.55
CA VAL A 25 2.11 21.45 -9.09
C VAL A 25 2.93 20.86 -10.24
N ARG A 26 2.31 20.71 -11.42
CA ARG A 26 3.00 20.19 -12.61
C ARG A 26 4.09 21.15 -13.10
N ASP A 27 3.78 22.43 -13.21
CA ASP A 27 4.71 23.47 -13.64
C ASP A 27 5.91 23.54 -12.67
N ALA A 28 5.65 23.58 -11.35
CA ALA A 28 6.72 23.58 -10.34
C ALA A 28 7.55 22.29 -10.38
N LEU A 29 6.91 21.14 -10.58
CA LEU A 29 7.63 19.87 -10.70
C LEU A 29 8.48 19.82 -11.97
N ASP A 30 7.99 20.36 -13.09
CA ASP A 30 8.73 20.44 -14.34
C ASP A 30 9.99 21.30 -14.19
N GLU A 31 9.90 22.41 -13.46
CA GLU A 31 11.07 23.25 -13.10
C GLU A 31 12.07 22.49 -12.24
N LEU A 32 11.60 21.78 -11.20
CA LEU A 32 12.45 20.99 -10.32
C LEU A 32 13.14 19.83 -11.05
N ILE A 33 12.43 19.18 -11.97
CA ILE A 33 12.96 18.10 -12.82
C ILE A 33 14.00 18.66 -13.79
N ALA A 34 13.72 19.79 -14.44
CA ALA A 34 14.67 20.44 -15.35
C ALA A 34 15.95 20.89 -14.62
N ALA A 35 15.82 21.24 -13.34
CA ALA A 35 16.95 21.58 -12.47
C ALA A 35 17.57 20.38 -11.74
N GLU A 36 17.16 19.14 -12.08
CA GLU A 36 17.66 17.88 -11.50
C GLU A 36 17.60 17.82 -9.96
N GLN A 37 16.59 18.44 -9.35
CA GLN A 37 16.45 18.56 -7.90
C GLN A 37 15.89 17.28 -7.25
N TRP A 38 16.51 16.12 -7.51
CA TRP A 38 16.02 14.81 -7.09
C TRP A 38 15.89 14.64 -5.59
N GLU A 39 16.86 15.18 -4.83
CA GLU A 39 16.83 15.14 -3.37
C GLU A 39 15.65 15.94 -2.81
N LEU A 40 15.39 17.12 -3.35
CA LEU A 40 14.26 17.96 -2.95
C LEU A 40 12.94 17.27 -3.28
N ILE A 41 12.80 16.73 -4.50
CA ILE A 41 11.61 15.95 -4.89
C ILE A 41 11.40 14.79 -3.93
N SER A 42 12.45 14.05 -3.57
CA SER A 42 12.37 12.95 -2.60
C SER A 42 11.89 13.41 -1.23
N HIS A 43 12.40 14.53 -0.71
CA HIS A 43 11.93 15.11 0.55
C HIS A 43 10.45 15.52 0.49
N LEU A 44 10.01 16.08 -0.64
CA LEU A 44 8.61 16.44 -0.87
C LEU A 44 7.72 15.18 -0.93
N MET A 45 8.18 14.07 -1.50
CA MET A 45 7.46 12.79 -1.47
C MET A 45 7.26 12.29 -0.03
N LEU A 46 8.23 12.49 0.86
CA LEU A 46 8.16 12.04 2.26
C LEU A 46 7.23 12.89 3.13
N THR A 47 7.17 14.20 2.87
CA THR A 47 6.56 15.17 3.79
C THR A 47 5.33 15.87 3.23
N GLY A 48 5.15 15.83 1.91
CA GLY A 48 4.08 16.52 1.21
C GLY A 48 2.70 15.96 1.55
N PRO A 49 1.63 16.76 1.40
CA PRO A 49 0.26 16.29 1.60
C PRO A 49 -0.11 15.25 0.53
N GLU A 50 -0.98 14.29 0.88
CA GLU A 50 -1.38 13.17 0.02
C GLU A 50 -1.70 13.60 -1.41
N PHE A 51 -2.56 14.60 -1.56
CA PHE A 51 -3.04 15.06 -2.86
C PHE A 51 -1.89 15.54 -3.78
N SER A 52 -0.98 16.34 -3.25
CA SER A 52 0.19 16.82 -4.00
C SER A 52 1.12 15.66 -4.36
N VAL A 53 1.35 14.73 -3.43
CA VAL A 53 2.25 13.59 -3.67
C VAL A 53 1.67 12.62 -4.70
N ARG A 54 0.35 12.40 -4.72
CA ARG A 54 -0.30 11.63 -5.79
C ARG A 54 -0.09 12.27 -7.16
N ARG A 55 -0.25 13.59 -7.26
CA ARG A 55 -0.01 14.33 -8.51
C ARG A 55 1.46 14.26 -8.95
N MET A 56 2.38 14.41 -8.00
CA MET A 56 3.81 14.23 -8.25
C MET A 56 4.12 12.80 -8.73
N THR A 57 3.49 11.79 -8.12
CA THR A 57 3.65 10.37 -8.51
C THR A 57 3.27 10.19 -9.98
N THR A 58 2.09 10.63 -10.37
CA THR A 58 1.62 10.52 -11.77
C THR A 58 2.56 11.22 -12.75
N ALA A 59 3.03 12.42 -12.41
CA ALA A 59 3.92 13.18 -13.29
C ALA A 59 5.33 12.55 -13.40
N LEU A 60 5.90 12.06 -12.29
CA LEU A 60 7.18 11.37 -12.26
C LEU A 60 7.14 10.05 -13.04
N VAL A 61 6.07 9.26 -12.89
CA VAL A 61 5.83 8.05 -13.68
C VAL A 61 5.71 8.38 -15.17
N GLY A 62 4.97 9.43 -15.53
CA GLY A 62 4.83 9.88 -16.91
C GLY A 62 6.15 10.30 -17.57
N LYS A 63 7.14 10.73 -16.77
CA LYS A 63 8.49 11.11 -17.24
C LYS A 63 9.54 10.00 -17.08
N GLY A 64 9.17 8.85 -16.52
CA GLY A 64 10.09 7.73 -16.31
C GLY A 64 11.11 7.94 -15.18
N ILE A 65 10.81 8.80 -14.21
CA ILE A 65 11.69 9.12 -13.08
C ILE A 65 11.15 8.42 -11.83
N PHE A 66 11.90 7.46 -11.27
CA PHE A 66 11.38 6.56 -10.24
C PHE A 66 12.09 6.62 -8.88
N ASP A 67 13.35 7.07 -8.81
CA ASP A 67 14.11 7.08 -7.55
C ASP A 67 13.40 7.85 -6.41
N PRO A 68 12.80 9.04 -6.65
CA PRO A 68 12.05 9.73 -5.59
C PRO A 68 10.81 8.96 -5.12
N LEU A 69 10.22 8.16 -6.01
CA LEU A 69 9.07 7.32 -5.68
C LEU A 69 9.45 6.18 -4.73
N VAL A 70 10.65 5.60 -4.92
CA VAL A 70 11.19 4.58 -4.01
C VAL A 70 11.33 5.14 -2.60
N ALA A 71 11.90 6.35 -2.46
CA ALA A 71 12.00 7.02 -1.16
C ALA A 71 10.61 7.22 -0.52
N GLY A 72 9.65 7.73 -1.30
CA GLY A 72 8.27 7.90 -0.88
C GLY A 72 7.61 6.59 -0.41
N ALA A 73 7.76 5.51 -1.17
CA ALA A 73 7.19 4.22 -0.81
C ALA A 73 7.88 3.57 0.41
N CYS A 74 9.19 3.73 0.57
CA CYS A 74 9.94 3.03 1.62
C CYS A 74 9.90 3.74 2.98
N LEU A 75 9.81 5.07 3.00
CA LEU A 75 10.13 5.87 4.19
C LEU A 75 9.03 6.86 4.61
N ARG A 76 8.08 7.17 3.72
CA ARG A 76 6.99 8.09 4.05
C ARG A 76 6.13 7.51 5.15
N ARG A 77 5.92 8.28 6.23
CA ARG A 77 4.94 7.96 7.27
C ARG A 77 3.59 8.56 6.97
N GLU A 78 2.54 7.88 7.40
CA GLU A 78 1.19 8.41 7.30
C GLU A 78 1.11 9.76 8.02
N ILE A 79 0.80 10.80 7.24
CA ILE A 79 0.50 12.12 7.78
C ILE A 79 -0.87 12.04 8.41
N ARG A 80 -0.90 11.72 9.70
CA ARG A 80 -2.13 11.75 10.48
C ARG A 80 -2.67 13.17 10.44
N ARG A 81 -3.72 13.40 9.67
CA ARG A 81 -4.61 14.52 9.97
C ARG A 81 -5.00 14.30 11.40
N SER A 82 -4.67 15.25 12.29
CA SER A 82 -5.19 15.28 13.65
C SER A 82 -6.64 14.85 13.55
N ALA A 83 -6.97 13.66 14.08
CA ALA A 83 -8.31 13.12 13.93
C ALA A 83 -9.26 14.27 14.26
N PRO A 84 -10.31 14.54 13.45
CA PRO A 84 -11.33 15.46 13.90
C PRO A 84 -11.67 14.99 15.30
N ALA A 85 -11.41 15.84 16.29
CA ALA A 85 -11.64 15.50 17.69
C ALA A 85 -12.99 14.81 17.71
N GLY A 86 -12.99 13.52 18.06
CA GLY A 86 -14.15 12.64 17.84
C GLY A 86 -15.41 13.37 18.25
N PRO A 87 -16.52 13.19 17.50
CA PRO A 87 -17.62 14.15 17.40
C PRO A 87 -17.78 14.88 18.71
N ALA A 88 -17.52 16.20 18.70
CA ALA A 88 -17.64 17.07 19.87
C ALA A 88 -18.81 16.53 20.69
N ARG A 89 -18.53 16.05 21.91
CA ARG A 89 -19.50 15.39 22.80
C ARG A 89 -20.78 16.22 22.81
N LEU A 90 -21.70 15.95 21.89
CA LEU A 90 -23.10 16.22 22.07
C LEU A 90 -23.45 15.28 23.22
N GLY A 91 -23.84 15.90 24.33
CA GLY A 91 -23.82 15.34 25.68
C GLY A 91 -24.15 13.85 25.77
N GLY A 92 -23.42 13.15 26.63
CA GLY A 92 -23.56 11.71 26.85
C GLY A 92 -24.91 11.28 27.44
N GLY A 93 -25.97 11.34 26.64
CA GLY A 93 -27.32 10.97 27.08
C GLY A 93 -28.34 10.79 25.96
N ALA A 94 -27.92 10.50 24.72
CA ALA A 94 -28.82 10.51 23.56
C ALA A 94 -28.90 9.16 22.81
N ILE A 95 -29.02 8.05 23.55
CA ILE A 95 -29.51 6.78 22.96
C ILE A 95 -31.02 6.61 23.20
N PHE A 96 -31.61 7.36 24.15
CA PHE A 96 -33.04 7.33 24.49
C PHE A 96 -33.75 8.67 24.30
N ARG A 97 -33.16 9.64 23.59
CA ARG A 97 -33.74 11.00 23.51
C ARG A 97 -34.99 11.10 22.63
N ASP A 98 -35.31 10.05 21.87
CA ASP A 98 -36.53 9.96 21.07
C ASP A 98 -37.69 9.27 21.80
N PHE A 99 -37.50 8.84 23.05
CA PHE A 99 -38.62 8.55 23.95
C PHE A 99 -38.92 9.83 24.72
N GLU A 100 -39.96 10.52 24.27
CA GLU A 100 -40.59 11.61 25.01
C GLU A 100 -40.72 11.22 26.49
N ALA A 101 -40.50 12.18 27.39
CA ALA A 101 -40.74 11.96 28.81
C ALA A 101 -42.14 11.37 28.97
N PRO A 102 -42.30 10.19 29.61
CA PRO A 102 -43.61 9.55 29.72
C PRO A 102 -44.58 10.57 30.32
N ALA A 103 -45.69 10.80 29.63
CA ALA A 103 -46.80 11.54 30.21
C ALA A 103 -47.23 10.83 31.51
N GLU A 104 -47.69 11.59 32.51
CA GLU A 104 -48.08 11.04 33.82
C GLU A 104 -48.93 9.77 33.67
N GLY A 105 -48.34 8.61 34.00
CA GLY A 105 -49.01 7.31 33.98
C GLY A 105 -48.34 6.20 33.16
N GLU A 106 -47.31 6.48 32.35
CA GLU A 106 -46.59 5.43 31.63
C GLU A 106 -45.46 4.80 32.46
N ALA A 107 -45.33 3.48 32.36
CA ALA A 107 -44.33 2.71 33.10
C ALA A 107 -42.91 3.08 32.64
N ALA A 108 -42.14 3.68 33.56
CA ALA A 108 -40.73 3.96 33.35
C ALA A 108 -39.96 2.67 33.00
N ILE A 109 -38.98 2.79 32.10
CA ILE A 109 -38.08 1.67 31.75
C ILE A 109 -37.42 1.19 33.04
N PRO A 110 -37.49 -0.11 33.38
CA PRO A 110 -36.87 -0.64 34.59
C PRO A 110 -35.36 -0.38 34.65
N ASP A 111 -34.85 0.03 35.82
CA ASP A 111 -33.47 0.47 36.02
C ASP A 111 -32.41 -0.54 35.53
N HIS A 112 -32.65 -1.85 35.70
CA HIS A 112 -31.74 -2.90 35.24
C HIS A 112 -31.56 -2.91 33.71
N ILE A 113 -32.57 -2.50 32.94
CA ILE A 113 -32.49 -2.39 31.48
C ILE A 113 -31.68 -1.16 31.07
N LEU A 114 -31.79 -0.05 31.81
CA LEU A 114 -30.98 1.15 31.59
C LEU A 114 -29.51 0.86 31.92
N GLU A 115 -29.24 0.17 33.03
CA GLU A 115 -27.89 -0.24 33.43
C GLU A 115 -27.25 -1.20 32.41
N GLU A 116 -27.99 -2.19 31.91
CA GLU A 116 -27.53 -3.11 30.86
C GLU A 116 -27.26 -2.37 29.54
N ALA A 117 -28.14 -1.46 29.12
CA ALA A 117 -27.96 -0.67 27.91
C ALA A 117 -26.72 0.25 28.01
N GLU A 118 -26.49 0.86 29.17
CA GLU A 118 -25.27 1.64 29.42
C GLU A 118 -24.01 0.77 29.44
N ALA A 119 -24.08 -0.45 29.98
CA ALA A 119 -22.97 -1.39 30.00
C ALA A 119 -22.61 -1.85 28.57
N ILE A 120 -23.62 -2.16 27.74
CA ILE A 120 -23.44 -2.50 26.32
C ILE A 120 -22.82 -1.33 25.56
N SER A 121 -23.31 -0.11 25.78
CA SER A 121 -22.78 1.12 25.16
C SER A 121 -21.31 1.36 25.54
N ARG A 122 -20.98 1.24 26.85
CA ARG A 122 -19.60 1.36 27.35
C ARG A 122 -18.67 0.29 26.77
N ALA A 123 -19.13 -0.95 26.67
CA ALA A 123 -18.36 -2.05 26.09
C ALA A 123 -18.11 -1.86 24.58
N ALA A 124 -19.11 -1.35 23.84
CA ALA A 124 -18.98 -1.02 22.42
C ALA A 124 -18.01 0.15 22.19
N ASP A 125 -18.04 1.17 23.02
CA ASP A 125 -17.10 2.30 22.97
C ASP A 125 -15.67 1.89 23.32
N GLN A 126 -15.51 1.03 24.32
CA GLN A 126 -14.20 0.46 24.67
C GLN A 126 -13.65 -0.39 23.53
N SER A 127 -14.49 -1.22 22.89
CA SER A 127 -14.11 -2.03 21.73
C SER A 127 -13.71 -1.15 20.54
N ARG A 128 -14.47 -0.09 20.24
CA ARG A 128 -14.13 0.91 19.22
C ARG A 128 -12.82 1.62 19.53
N ARG A 129 -12.56 1.98 20.80
CA ARG A 129 -11.28 2.59 21.21
C ARG A 129 -10.09 1.63 21.06
N ILE A 130 -10.26 0.35 21.38
CA ILE A 130 -9.21 -0.65 21.22
C ILE A 130 -8.93 -0.89 19.73
N ALA A 131 -9.98 -1.02 18.91
CA ALA A 131 -9.86 -1.14 17.46
C ALA A 131 -9.19 0.09 16.84
N ALA A 132 -9.63 1.30 17.19
CA ALA A 132 -9.01 2.55 16.73
C ALA A 132 -7.56 2.70 17.20
N ARG A 133 -7.21 2.20 18.40
CA ARG A 133 -5.80 2.17 18.86
C ARG A 133 -4.96 1.16 18.07
N ARG A 134 -5.48 -0.03 17.76
CA ARG A 134 -4.79 -1.03 16.92
C ARG A 134 -4.65 -0.53 15.48
N GLU A 135 -5.67 0.11 14.94
CA GLU A 135 -5.64 0.70 13.61
C GLU A 135 -4.67 1.89 13.57
N ALA A 136 -4.68 2.74 14.59
CA ALA A 136 -3.69 3.80 14.76
C ALA A 136 -2.27 3.28 15.06
N GLN A 137 -2.04 1.98 15.21
CA GLN A 137 -0.69 1.38 15.24
C GLN A 137 -0.22 0.94 13.86
N LEU A 138 -1.14 0.73 12.91
CA LEU A 138 -0.83 0.37 11.53
C LEU A 138 -0.71 1.66 10.72
N ASP A 139 0.52 2.04 10.37
CA ASP A 139 0.76 3.14 9.42
C ASP A 139 0.27 2.69 8.04
N ARG A 140 -0.86 3.22 7.58
CA ARG A 140 -1.51 2.85 6.31
C ARG A 140 -1.63 4.06 5.41
N ASP A 141 -0.48 4.63 5.05
CA ASP A 141 -0.45 5.76 4.14
C ASP A 141 -0.95 5.35 2.74
N PRO A 142 -2.09 5.89 2.27
CA PRO A 142 -2.65 5.55 0.97
C PRO A 142 -1.77 6.02 -0.20
N VAL A 143 -0.84 6.95 0.03
CA VAL A 143 0.15 7.38 -0.96
C VAL A 143 1.13 6.25 -1.29
N ARG A 144 1.58 5.47 -0.30
CA ARG A 144 2.52 4.37 -0.56
C ARG A 144 1.90 3.32 -1.48
N GLN A 145 0.64 2.99 -1.24
CA GLN A 145 -0.12 2.10 -2.11
C GLN A 145 -0.24 2.69 -3.53
N HIS A 146 -0.58 3.98 -3.63
CA HIS A 146 -0.68 4.65 -4.93
C HIS A 146 0.63 4.61 -5.73
N ILE A 147 1.78 4.86 -5.09
CA ILE A 147 3.09 4.76 -5.74
C ILE A 147 3.32 3.35 -6.31
N VAL A 148 3.08 2.32 -5.49
CA VAL A 148 3.26 0.92 -5.91
C VAL A 148 2.29 0.54 -7.03
N ASP A 149 1.05 1.04 -7.00
CA ASP A 149 0.07 0.84 -8.06
C ASP A 149 0.52 1.50 -9.37
N SER A 150 0.95 2.77 -9.33
CA SER A 150 1.39 3.51 -10.52
C SER A 150 2.67 2.94 -11.14
N LEU A 151 3.60 2.42 -10.34
CA LEU A 151 4.78 1.71 -10.86
C LEU A 151 4.40 0.40 -11.55
N ALA A 152 3.40 -0.30 -11.02
CA ALA A 152 2.95 -1.56 -11.58
C ALA A 152 2.33 -1.41 -12.98
N ASP A 153 1.67 -0.28 -13.25
CA ASP A 153 1.06 0.01 -14.55
C ASP A 153 2.09 0.08 -15.68
N VAL A 154 3.32 0.51 -15.39
CA VAL A 154 4.41 0.65 -16.36
C VAL A 154 5.45 -0.47 -16.27
N LEU A 155 5.26 -1.44 -15.39
CA LEU A 155 6.23 -2.50 -15.07
C LEU A 155 6.57 -3.39 -16.28
N ASN A 156 5.63 -3.54 -17.21
CA ASN A 156 5.86 -4.33 -18.42
C ASN A 156 6.81 -3.64 -19.41
N THR A 157 6.82 -2.32 -19.44
CA THR A 157 7.48 -1.52 -20.47
C THR A 157 8.71 -0.76 -19.95
N SER A 158 8.88 -0.61 -18.64
CA SER A 158 9.98 0.13 -18.02
C SER A 158 10.83 -0.76 -17.11
N GLU A 159 12.10 -0.96 -17.48
CA GLU A 159 13.09 -1.61 -16.63
C GLU A 159 13.42 -0.78 -15.36
N PRO A 160 13.57 0.56 -15.42
CA PRO A 160 13.74 1.35 -14.21
C PRO A 160 12.55 1.24 -13.23
N ALA A 161 11.32 1.06 -13.73
CA ALA A 161 10.17 0.81 -12.84
C ALA A 161 10.25 -0.58 -12.16
N MET A 162 10.80 -1.57 -12.84
CA MET A 162 11.09 -2.88 -12.26
C MET A 162 12.14 -2.76 -11.14
N GLU A 163 13.24 -2.02 -11.37
CA GLU A 163 14.24 -1.77 -10.32
C GLU A 163 13.63 -1.07 -9.10
N ALA A 164 12.82 -0.04 -9.34
CA ALA A 164 12.14 0.68 -8.28
C ALA A 164 11.24 -0.25 -7.45
N MET A 165 10.44 -1.11 -8.10
CA MET A 165 9.59 -2.07 -7.42
C MET A 165 10.39 -3.11 -6.62
N ILE A 166 11.53 -3.59 -7.14
CA ILE A 166 12.42 -4.52 -6.41
C ILE A 166 12.99 -3.81 -5.18
N ALA A 167 13.45 -2.57 -5.33
CA ALA A 167 13.95 -1.77 -4.22
C ALA A 167 12.88 -1.55 -3.14
N ILE A 168 11.64 -1.26 -3.52
CA ILE A 168 10.52 -1.12 -2.57
C ILE A 168 10.25 -2.44 -1.84
N ALA A 169 10.18 -3.55 -2.57
CA ALA A 169 9.96 -4.87 -1.97
C ALA A 169 11.04 -5.25 -0.95
N ARG A 170 12.30 -4.83 -1.18
CA ARG A 170 13.45 -5.18 -0.33
C ARG A 170 13.69 -4.22 0.82
N CYS A 171 13.48 -2.93 0.60
CA CYS A 171 13.97 -1.86 1.48
C CYS A 171 12.85 -1.11 2.21
N SER A 172 11.58 -1.35 1.89
CA SER A 172 10.47 -0.67 2.57
C SER A 172 10.45 -1.02 4.05
N VAL A 173 10.45 0.01 4.90
CA VAL A 173 10.30 -0.13 6.36
C VAL A 173 8.88 -0.58 6.72
N PHE A 174 7.93 -0.42 5.80
CA PHE A 174 6.53 -0.81 5.96
C PHE A 174 6.28 -2.16 5.29
N GLU A 175 6.00 -3.17 6.11
CA GLU A 175 5.78 -4.55 5.68
C GLU A 175 4.68 -4.68 4.62
N GLU A 176 3.55 -3.99 4.80
CA GLU A 176 2.44 -4.05 3.83
C GLU A 176 2.81 -3.47 2.47
N THR A 177 3.61 -2.40 2.43
CA THR A 177 4.09 -1.79 1.19
C THR A 177 5.11 -2.69 0.49
N ALA A 178 6.04 -3.28 1.26
CA ALA A 178 6.99 -4.28 0.75
C ALA A 178 6.24 -5.47 0.13
N ARG A 179 5.26 -6.00 0.87
CA ARG A 179 4.41 -7.12 0.47
C ARG A 179 3.61 -6.83 -0.79
N LEU A 180 2.98 -5.66 -0.87
CA LEU A 180 2.21 -5.24 -2.04
C LEU A 180 3.10 -5.17 -3.29
N ALA A 181 4.28 -4.53 -3.19
CA ALA A 181 5.22 -4.44 -4.29
C ALA A 181 5.71 -5.83 -4.73
N ALA A 182 6.06 -6.67 -3.76
CA ALA A 182 6.50 -8.04 -3.99
C ALA A 182 5.42 -8.90 -4.66
N MET A 183 4.15 -8.78 -4.24
CA MET A 183 3.04 -9.50 -4.87
C MET A 183 2.80 -9.06 -6.32
N LYS A 184 2.87 -7.75 -6.61
CA LYS A 184 2.70 -7.24 -7.99
C LYS A 184 3.84 -7.69 -8.90
N LEU A 185 5.08 -7.67 -8.41
CA LEU A 185 6.25 -8.20 -9.11
C LEU A 185 6.12 -9.71 -9.33
N GLY A 186 5.91 -10.46 -8.26
CA GLY A 186 5.91 -11.92 -8.25
C GLY A 186 4.82 -12.53 -9.11
N ASN A 187 3.66 -11.87 -9.23
CA ASN A 187 2.57 -12.29 -10.10
C ASN A 187 2.79 -11.91 -11.57
N ASN A 188 3.75 -11.05 -11.89
CA ASN A 188 4.04 -10.65 -13.25
C ASN A 188 5.09 -11.59 -13.89
N LYS A 189 4.59 -12.57 -14.66
CA LYS A 189 5.42 -13.58 -15.35
C LYS A 189 6.45 -12.98 -16.31
N ILE A 190 6.13 -11.89 -17.00
CA ILE A 190 7.02 -11.26 -17.98
C ILE A 190 8.23 -10.65 -17.27
N VAL A 191 7.97 -9.96 -16.16
CA VAL A 191 8.99 -9.33 -15.32
C VAL A 191 9.84 -10.38 -14.61
N MET A 192 9.21 -11.36 -13.95
CA MET A 192 9.94 -12.47 -13.31
C MET A 192 10.82 -13.24 -14.31
N GLY A 193 10.33 -13.47 -15.53
CA GLY A 193 11.13 -14.08 -16.59
C GLY A 193 12.33 -13.23 -17.01
N ARG A 194 12.20 -11.89 -17.04
CA ARG A 194 13.31 -10.97 -17.31
C ARG A 194 14.37 -11.01 -16.20
N ILE A 195 13.95 -10.89 -14.94
CA ILE A 195 14.84 -10.97 -13.76
C ILE A 195 15.60 -12.30 -13.75
N SER A 196 14.90 -13.40 -14.04
CA SER A 196 15.50 -14.73 -14.09
C SER A 196 16.55 -14.87 -15.18
N ARG A 197 16.26 -14.39 -16.41
CA ARG A 197 17.23 -14.39 -17.51
C ARG A 197 18.44 -13.49 -17.27
N ALA A 198 18.26 -12.41 -16.49
CA ALA A 198 19.36 -11.57 -16.04
C ALA A 198 20.21 -12.22 -14.92
N GLY A 199 19.87 -13.44 -14.47
CA GLY A 199 20.62 -14.15 -13.44
C GLY A 199 20.42 -13.57 -12.02
N ARG A 200 19.42 -12.72 -11.82
CA ARG A 200 19.17 -12.01 -10.56
C ARG A 200 18.34 -12.83 -9.58
N VAL A 201 18.82 -14.04 -9.29
CA VAL A 201 18.17 -15.02 -8.42
C VAL A 201 17.92 -14.45 -7.02
N ALA A 202 18.87 -13.70 -6.46
CA ALA A 202 18.75 -13.10 -5.14
C ALA A 202 17.55 -12.14 -5.03
N ASP A 203 17.28 -11.36 -6.08
CA ASP A 203 16.13 -10.46 -6.12
C ASP A 203 14.81 -11.23 -6.20
N MET A 204 14.76 -12.33 -6.96
CA MET A 204 13.57 -13.18 -7.01
C MET A 204 13.27 -13.81 -5.65
N ILE A 205 14.28 -14.30 -4.95
CA ILE A 205 14.12 -14.89 -3.61
C ILE A 205 13.63 -13.82 -2.63
N ALA A 206 14.25 -12.63 -2.62
CA ALA A 206 13.85 -11.54 -1.75
C ALA A 206 12.41 -11.07 -2.02
N VAL A 207 11.97 -11.06 -3.28
CA VAL A 207 10.56 -10.80 -3.65
C VAL A 207 9.65 -11.91 -3.12
N GLY A 208 10.06 -13.18 -3.20
CA GLY A 208 9.34 -14.29 -2.59
C GLY A 208 9.11 -14.07 -1.10
N GLU A 209 10.19 -13.83 -0.36
CA GLU A 209 10.19 -13.61 1.09
C GLU A 209 9.33 -12.41 1.48
N ALA A 210 9.54 -11.25 0.84
CA ALA A 210 8.77 -10.03 1.11
C ALA A 210 7.26 -10.20 0.84
N SER A 211 6.88 -11.07 -0.11
CA SER A 211 5.47 -11.31 -0.42
C SER A 211 4.71 -12.09 0.67
N GLY A 212 5.42 -12.88 1.48
CA GLY A 212 4.82 -13.83 2.43
C GLY A 212 3.86 -14.85 1.78
N SER A 213 3.86 -15.00 0.46
CA SER A 213 2.86 -15.77 -0.30
C SER A 213 3.46 -17.02 -0.92
N GLN A 214 2.93 -18.18 -0.52
CA GLN A 214 3.34 -19.47 -1.10
C GLN A 214 3.05 -19.54 -2.61
N ALA A 215 2.04 -18.83 -3.11
CA ALA A 215 1.74 -18.77 -4.53
C ALA A 215 2.85 -18.04 -5.32
N VAL A 216 3.39 -16.96 -4.77
CA VAL A 216 4.51 -16.21 -5.36
C VAL A 216 5.77 -17.05 -5.35
N HIS A 217 6.10 -17.70 -4.24
CA HIS A 217 7.21 -18.66 -4.16
C HIS A 217 7.10 -19.80 -5.19
N THR A 218 5.90 -20.35 -5.36
CA THR A 218 5.64 -21.39 -6.37
C THR A 218 5.88 -20.86 -7.78
N MET A 219 5.48 -19.61 -8.07
CA MET A 219 5.69 -18.98 -9.38
C MET A 219 7.19 -18.75 -9.66
N ILE A 220 7.91 -18.18 -8.69
CA ILE A 220 9.37 -17.98 -8.76
C ILE A 220 10.08 -19.31 -8.99
N ALA A 221 9.74 -20.35 -8.22
CA ALA A 221 10.33 -21.68 -8.38
C ALA A 221 10.11 -22.25 -9.80
N ARG A 222 8.92 -22.08 -10.38
CA ARG A 222 8.67 -22.50 -11.78
C ARG A 222 9.53 -21.70 -12.76
N THR A 223 9.61 -20.38 -12.60
CA THR A 223 10.40 -19.51 -13.48
C THR A 223 11.90 -19.84 -13.40
N LEU A 224 12.44 -20.06 -12.20
CA LEU A 224 13.82 -20.48 -12.00
C LEU A 224 14.07 -21.85 -12.65
N ALA A 225 13.21 -22.84 -12.40
CA ALA A 225 13.36 -24.17 -12.99
C ALA A 225 13.39 -24.15 -14.54
N GLN A 226 12.64 -23.24 -15.17
CA GLN A 226 12.62 -23.09 -16.64
C GLN A 226 13.85 -22.37 -17.21
N SER A 227 14.52 -21.55 -16.41
CA SER A 227 15.59 -20.64 -16.87
C SER A 227 16.98 -21.08 -16.46
N MET A 228 17.12 -22.19 -15.73
CA MET A 228 18.40 -22.81 -15.40
C MET A 228 18.78 -23.82 -16.50
N PRO A 229 19.69 -23.48 -17.43
CA PRO A 229 20.10 -24.40 -18.50
C PRO A 229 20.97 -25.55 -17.99
N ASP A 230 21.66 -25.37 -16.87
CA ASP A 230 22.48 -26.40 -16.25
C ASP A 230 22.37 -26.37 -14.71
N SER A 231 21.59 -27.31 -14.18
CA SER A 231 21.36 -27.47 -12.74
C SER A 231 22.62 -27.82 -11.93
N SER A 232 23.74 -28.14 -12.58
CA SER A 232 24.98 -28.52 -11.91
C SER A 232 25.89 -27.33 -11.55
N HIS A 233 25.59 -26.11 -12.03
CA HIS A 233 26.48 -24.97 -11.83
C HIS A 233 26.34 -24.37 -10.40
N PRO A 234 27.44 -24.17 -9.64
CA PRO A 234 27.41 -23.69 -8.26
C PRO A 234 26.71 -22.34 -8.06
N SER A 235 26.72 -21.48 -9.09
CA SER A 235 26.03 -20.18 -9.04
C SER A 235 24.51 -20.29 -8.87
N TYR A 236 23.92 -21.44 -9.16
CA TYR A 236 22.49 -21.68 -9.04
C TYR A 236 22.08 -22.39 -7.75
N ARG A 237 23.00 -22.59 -6.81
CA ARG A 237 22.69 -23.30 -5.56
C ARG A 237 21.46 -22.73 -4.83
N ALA A 238 21.40 -21.40 -4.65
CA ALA A 238 20.27 -20.74 -4.01
C ALA A 238 18.96 -20.92 -4.82
N ALA A 239 19.03 -20.89 -6.16
CA ALA A 239 17.88 -21.14 -7.01
C ALA A 239 17.38 -22.59 -6.87
N LEU A 240 18.29 -23.57 -6.84
CA LEU A 240 17.97 -24.98 -6.68
C LEU A 240 17.38 -25.27 -5.29
N GLU A 241 17.91 -24.65 -4.24
CA GLU A 241 17.36 -24.74 -2.87
C GLU A 241 15.93 -24.18 -2.84
N HIS A 242 15.70 -23.03 -3.48
CA HIS A 242 14.37 -22.43 -3.58
C HIS A 242 13.39 -23.31 -4.39
N VAL A 243 13.84 -23.87 -5.52
CA VAL A 243 13.05 -24.80 -6.34
C VAL A 243 12.71 -26.07 -5.56
N ALA A 244 13.68 -26.66 -4.86
CA ALA A 244 13.45 -27.86 -4.05
C ALA A 244 12.41 -27.62 -2.95
N ALA A 245 12.41 -26.44 -2.32
CA ALA A 245 11.44 -26.10 -1.29
C ALA A 245 10.02 -25.86 -1.87
N HIS A 246 9.90 -25.06 -2.94
CA HIS A 246 8.63 -24.45 -3.33
C HIS A 246 8.03 -24.93 -4.67
N HIS A 247 8.74 -25.69 -5.50
CA HIS A 247 8.20 -26.14 -6.78
C HIS A 247 7.02 -27.12 -6.58
N PRO A 248 5.92 -27.06 -7.33
CA PRO A 248 4.76 -27.90 -7.04
C PRO A 248 4.90 -29.36 -7.50
N GLN A 249 5.80 -29.64 -8.43
CA GLN A 249 6.03 -30.99 -8.96
C GLN A 249 7.19 -31.70 -8.27
N GLU A 250 6.93 -32.90 -7.73
CA GLU A 250 7.86 -33.70 -6.93
C GLU A 250 9.09 -34.19 -7.71
N ASN A 251 8.92 -34.54 -9.00
CA ASN A 251 10.02 -34.92 -9.87
C ASN A 251 11.05 -33.78 -10.05
N VAL A 252 10.58 -32.53 -10.17
CA VAL A 252 11.45 -31.34 -10.28
C VAL A 252 12.16 -31.06 -8.95
N LYS A 253 11.46 -31.22 -7.82
CA LYS A 253 12.09 -31.11 -6.49
C LYS A 253 13.22 -32.11 -6.32
N ARG A 254 12.98 -33.39 -6.66
CA ARG A 254 13.99 -34.46 -6.60
C ARG A 254 15.17 -34.19 -7.52
N ALA A 255 14.92 -33.67 -8.72
CA ALA A 255 15.99 -33.28 -9.64
C ALA A 255 16.85 -32.16 -9.05
N ALA A 256 16.23 -31.15 -8.42
CA ALA A 256 16.94 -30.07 -7.75
C ALA A 256 17.74 -30.57 -6.53
N LEU A 257 17.17 -31.44 -5.71
CA LEU A 257 17.88 -32.07 -4.58
C LEU A 257 19.07 -32.91 -5.06
N LYS A 258 18.89 -33.72 -6.10
CA LYS A 258 19.97 -34.51 -6.71
C LYS A 258 21.09 -33.61 -7.23
N ALA A 259 20.76 -32.49 -7.86
CA ALA A 259 21.73 -31.50 -8.34
C ALA A 259 22.48 -30.80 -7.18
N LEU A 260 21.84 -30.66 -6.01
CA LEU A 260 22.46 -30.20 -4.77
C LEU A 260 23.29 -31.28 -4.05
N GLY A 261 23.31 -32.51 -4.55
CA GLY A 261 23.98 -33.66 -3.92
C GLY A 261 23.23 -34.24 -2.72
N ARG A 262 21.91 -34.09 -2.67
CA ARG A 262 21.02 -34.59 -1.61
C ARG A 262 20.02 -35.62 -2.13
#